data_AF-A0A535XMY5-F1
#
_entry.id   AF-A0A535XMY5-F1
#
_cell.length_a   1.000
_cell.length_b   1.000
_cell.length_c   1.000
_cell.angle_alpha   90.00
_cell.angle_beta   90.00
_cell.angle_gamma   90.00
#
_symmetry.space_group_name_H-M   'P 1'
#
loop_
_entity.id
_entity.type
_entity.pdbx_description
1 polymer ?
#
loop_
_entity_poly.entity_id
_entity_poly.type
_entity_poly.pdbx_seq_one_letter_code
_entity_poly.pdbx_strand_id
1 'polypeptide(L)'
;MGGRAIPCYERPERILAIEQALAEAGVGALLSPREHGLEPITSVHDPDLVDLLEHAWTDAVASGATDGAAPLIPDTFLVGPMAAGGYGGSGTARAARLGAHCLDTATPIVAGTYAAARAAVDVALTAADLV
;
A
#
# COMPACT_ATOMS: atom_id res chain seq x y z
N MET A 1 -3.67 18.90 -4.78
CA MET A 1 -5.06 19.42 -4.63
C MET A 1 -5.39 20.29 -5.84
N GLY A 2 -6.59 20.17 -6.40
CA GLY A 2 -6.96 20.92 -7.62
C GLY A 2 -6.15 20.51 -8.86
N GLY A 3 -5.91 19.20 -9.07
CA GLY A 3 -5.18 18.68 -10.23
C GLY A 3 -3.65 18.85 -10.19
N ARG A 4 -3.10 19.35 -9.08
CA ARG A 4 -1.65 19.55 -8.91
C ARG A 4 -1.05 18.53 -7.95
N ALA A 5 0.15 18.05 -8.29
CA ALA A 5 1.02 17.33 -7.37
C ALA A 5 1.32 18.23 -6.16
N ILE A 6 1.09 17.69 -4.97
CA ILE A 6 1.38 18.32 -3.70
C ILE A 6 2.10 17.30 -2.83
N PRO A 7 2.92 17.72 -1.85
CA PRO A 7 3.56 16.75 -0.99
C PRO A 7 2.52 16.00 -0.13
N CYS A 8 2.78 14.70 0.09
CA CYS A 8 1.87 13.79 0.79
C CYS A 8 1.48 14.35 2.18
N TYR A 9 0.25 14.13 2.63
CA TYR A 9 -0.12 14.43 4.03
C TYR A 9 0.25 13.27 4.96
N GLU A 10 0.21 12.05 4.43
CA GLU A 10 0.55 10.85 5.16
C GLU A 10 2.07 10.62 5.11
N ARG A 11 2.75 11.10 6.15
CA ARG A 11 4.21 11.08 6.25
C ARG A 11 4.67 10.44 7.56
N PRO A 12 5.92 9.94 7.61
CA PRO A 12 6.48 9.33 8.82
C PRO A 12 6.39 10.22 10.06
N GLU A 13 6.45 11.55 9.94
CA GLU A 13 6.36 12.44 11.10
C GLU A 13 5.05 12.30 11.88
N ARG A 14 3.98 11.77 11.26
CA ARG A 14 2.73 11.49 11.96
C ARG A 14 2.87 10.46 13.07
N ILE A 15 3.68 9.41 12.87
CA ILE A 15 3.85 8.40 13.93
C ILE A 15 4.62 8.98 15.12
N LEU A 16 5.62 9.83 14.86
CA LEU A 16 6.38 10.51 15.93
C LEU A 16 5.48 11.39 16.79
N ALA A 17 4.55 12.13 16.16
CA ALA A 17 3.58 12.94 16.88
C ALA A 17 2.60 12.08 17.72
N ILE A 18 2.17 10.92 17.19
CA ILE A 18 1.31 9.98 17.91
C ILE A 18 2.06 9.37 19.10
N GLU A 19 3.30 8.91 18.91
CA GLU A 19 4.14 8.35 19.97
C GLU A 19 4.38 9.36 21.10
N GLN A 20 4.67 10.61 20.76
CA GLN A 20 4.81 11.68 21.74
C GLN A 20 3.52 11.88 22.54
N ALA A 21 2.36 11.98 21.86
CA ALA A 21 1.09 12.17 22.54
C ALA A 21 0.73 10.98 23.46
N LEU A 22 1.01 9.75 23.05
CA LEU A 22 0.80 8.55 23.87
C LEU A 22 1.71 8.53 25.10
N ALA A 23 2.96 8.98 24.95
CA ALA A 23 3.91 9.10 26.05
C ALA A 23 3.47 10.17 27.06
N GLU A 24 3.06 11.35 26.58
CA GLU A 24 2.54 12.44 27.42
C GLU A 24 1.26 12.03 28.18
N ALA A 25 0.42 11.21 27.56
CA ALA A 25 -0.80 10.68 28.17
C ALA A 25 -0.56 9.49 29.13
N GLY A 26 0.66 8.93 29.17
CA GLY A 26 0.99 7.81 30.05
C GLY A 26 0.29 6.49 29.68
N VAL A 27 0.02 6.25 28.39
CA VAL A 27 -0.72 5.07 27.89
C VAL A 27 0.03 3.74 28.11
N GLY A 28 1.31 3.81 28.43
CA GLY A 28 2.14 2.65 28.76
C GLY A 28 3.22 2.39 27.71
N ALA A 29 3.79 1.18 27.73
CA ALA A 29 4.87 0.80 26.84
C ALA A 29 4.37 0.44 25.44
N LEU A 30 5.09 0.88 24.41
CA LEU A 30 4.92 0.41 23.05
C LEU A 30 5.53 -0.99 22.93
N LEU A 31 4.78 -1.92 22.35
CA LEU A 31 5.20 -3.30 22.15
C LEU A 31 5.65 -3.52 20.70
N SER A 32 6.59 -4.43 20.50
CA SER A 32 6.96 -4.87 19.15
C SER A 32 5.87 -5.78 18.56
N PRO A 33 5.57 -5.66 17.26
CA PRO A 33 4.63 -6.56 16.60
C PRO A 33 5.21 -7.98 16.48
N ARG A 34 4.32 -8.95 16.37
CA ARG A 34 4.61 -10.34 15.96
C ARG A 34 4.30 -10.48 14.46
N GLU A 35 5.01 -11.37 13.79
CA GLU A 35 4.74 -11.68 12.38
C GLU A 35 3.55 -12.65 12.27
N HIS A 36 2.59 -12.35 11.39
CA HIS A 36 1.37 -13.15 11.19
C HIS A 36 1.30 -13.88 9.85
N GLY A 37 2.32 -13.72 9.00
CA GLY A 37 2.33 -14.31 7.66
C GLY A 37 1.26 -13.74 6.72
N LEU A 38 1.06 -14.40 5.58
CA LEU A 38 0.14 -13.92 4.53
C LEU A 38 -1.30 -14.42 4.67
N GLU A 39 -1.52 -15.53 5.39
CA GLU A 39 -2.83 -16.18 5.46
C GLU A 39 -3.93 -15.21 5.95
N PRO A 40 -3.74 -14.44 7.03
CA PRO A 40 -4.75 -13.48 7.49
C PRO A 40 -5.06 -12.40 6.46
N ILE A 41 -4.08 -11.99 5.66
CA ILE A 41 -4.24 -10.97 4.62
C ILE A 41 -5.09 -11.52 3.47
N THR A 42 -4.74 -12.71 2.97
CA THR A 42 -5.45 -13.35 1.86
C THR A 42 -6.83 -13.88 2.26
N SER A 43 -7.11 -13.98 3.55
CA SER A 43 -8.45 -14.33 4.06
C SER A 43 -9.47 -13.19 3.87
N VAL A 44 -9.00 -11.94 3.73
CA VAL A 44 -9.84 -10.73 3.60
C VAL A 44 -9.61 -9.96 2.30
N HIS A 45 -8.42 -10.03 1.73
CA HIS A 45 -8.04 -9.33 0.49
C HIS A 45 -7.94 -10.29 -0.69
N ASP A 46 -8.29 -9.78 -1.87
CA ASP A 46 -8.05 -10.47 -3.14
C ASP A 46 -6.55 -10.80 -3.28
N PRO A 47 -6.16 -12.06 -3.52
CA PRO A 47 -4.77 -12.44 -3.75
C PRO A 47 -4.08 -11.64 -4.87
N ASP A 48 -4.81 -11.24 -5.91
CA ASP A 48 -4.25 -10.44 -7.01
C ASP A 48 -3.87 -9.03 -6.56
N LEU A 49 -4.64 -8.44 -5.62
CA LEU A 49 -4.27 -7.17 -4.99
C LEU A 49 -2.97 -7.32 -4.19
N VAL A 50 -2.83 -8.41 -3.42
CA VAL A 50 -1.65 -8.67 -2.61
C VAL A 50 -0.41 -8.85 -3.49
N ASP A 51 -0.51 -9.67 -4.54
CA ASP A 51 0.57 -9.87 -5.51
C ASP A 51 0.97 -8.56 -6.21
N LEU A 52 -0.01 -7.73 -6.57
CA LEU A 52 0.21 -6.43 -7.17
C LEU A 52 0.97 -5.50 -6.22
N LEU A 53 0.55 -5.37 -4.97
CA LEU A 53 1.21 -4.49 -4.00
C LEU A 53 2.64 -4.96 -3.70
N GLU A 54 2.87 -6.26 -3.62
CA GLU A 54 4.18 -6.85 -3.33
C GLU A 54 5.21 -6.56 -4.44
N HIS A 55 4.77 -6.62 -5.69
CA HIS A 55 5.71 -6.67 -6.82
C HIS A 55 5.65 -5.47 -7.76
N ALA A 56 4.59 -4.65 -7.76
CA ALA A 56 4.43 -3.59 -8.76
C ALA A 56 5.61 -2.60 -8.78
N TRP A 57 6.14 -2.23 -7.61
CA TRP A 57 7.29 -1.33 -7.52
C TRP A 57 8.58 -1.96 -8.09
N THR A 58 8.91 -3.16 -7.63
CA THR A 58 10.14 -3.85 -8.03
C THR A 58 10.14 -4.18 -9.52
N ASP A 59 9.01 -4.63 -10.06
CA ASP A 59 8.83 -4.89 -11.49
C ASP A 59 8.96 -3.61 -12.32
N ALA A 60 8.39 -2.49 -11.85
CA ALA A 60 8.47 -1.22 -12.56
C ALA A 60 9.91 -0.70 -12.65
N VAL A 61 10.68 -0.81 -11.57
CA VAL A 61 12.11 -0.47 -11.57
C VAL A 61 12.88 -1.40 -12.51
N ALA A 62 12.65 -2.71 -12.42
CA ALA A 62 13.36 -3.70 -13.23
C ALA A 62 13.10 -3.56 -14.75
N SER A 63 11.88 -3.19 -15.12
CA SER A 63 11.48 -2.98 -16.52
C SER A 63 11.85 -1.59 -17.06
N GLY A 64 12.30 -0.66 -16.21
CA GLY A 64 12.54 0.73 -16.58
C GLY A 64 11.26 1.57 -16.75
N ALA A 65 10.11 1.07 -16.28
CA ALA A 65 8.86 1.82 -16.26
C ALA A 65 8.88 2.99 -15.25
N THR A 66 9.75 2.91 -14.24
CA THR A 66 10.14 4.05 -13.38
C THR A 66 11.65 4.11 -13.24
N ASP A 67 12.19 5.31 -13.08
CA ASP A 67 13.59 5.56 -12.75
C ASP A 67 13.89 5.39 -11.24
N GLY A 68 12.88 5.03 -10.45
CA GLY A 68 12.95 4.88 -8.99
C GLY A 68 12.77 6.20 -8.24
N ALA A 69 12.69 7.34 -8.93
CA ALA A 69 12.36 8.63 -8.35
C ALA A 69 10.87 8.95 -8.50
N ALA A 70 10.27 8.58 -9.63
CA ALA A 70 8.84 8.78 -9.87
C ALA A 70 7.97 7.74 -9.14
N PRO A 71 6.92 8.18 -8.39
CA PRO A 71 5.94 7.26 -7.83
C PRO A 71 5.13 6.57 -8.95
N LEU A 72 4.67 5.35 -8.68
CA LEU A 72 3.66 4.72 -9.52
C LEU A 72 2.28 5.25 -9.14
N ILE A 73 1.59 5.82 -10.11
CA ILE A 73 0.24 6.37 -9.97
C ILE A 73 -0.62 5.73 -11.08
N PRO A 74 -1.82 5.23 -10.78
CA PRO A 74 -2.73 4.75 -11.83
C PRO A 74 -3.13 5.91 -12.75
N ASP A 75 -2.96 5.71 -14.06
CA ASP A 75 -3.42 6.64 -15.10
C ASP A 75 -4.71 6.18 -15.79
N THR A 76 -5.03 4.90 -15.66
CA THR A 76 -6.15 4.22 -16.30
C THR A 76 -6.95 3.46 -15.26
N PHE A 77 -8.22 3.83 -15.05
CA PHE A 77 -9.11 3.21 -14.07
C PHE A 77 -10.12 2.31 -14.77
N LEU A 78 -10.21 1.05 -14.34
CA LEU A 78 -11.15 0.09 -14.93
C LEU A 78 -12.53 0.24 -14.30
N VAL A 79 -13.30 1.20 -14.82
CA VAL A 79 -14.68 1.45 -14.39
C VAL A 79 -15.70 0.82 -15.36
N GLY A 80 -16.72 0.17 -14.82
CA GLY A 80 -17.86 -0.35 -15.59
C GLY A 80 -17.47 -1.42 -16.61
N PRO A 81 -18.03 -1.40 -17.85
CA PRO A 81 -17.78 -2.45 -18.85
C PRO A 81 -16.31 -2.63 -19.25
N MET A 82 -15.45 -1.65 -18.97
CA MET A 82 -14.01 -1.71 -19.24
C MET A 82 -13.28 -2.77 -18.40
N ALA A 83 -13.78 -3.04 -17.20
CA ALA A 83 -13.28 -4.13 -16.35
C ALA A 83 -13.56 -5.53 -16.94
N ALA A 84 -14.58 -5.65 -17.80
CA ALA A 84 -14.92 -6.91 -18.47
C ALA A 84 -14.08 -7.20 -19.73
N GLY A 85 -13.24 -6.25 -20.17
CA GLY A 85 -12.50 -6.31 -21.43
C GLY A 85 -11.12 -6.98 -21.38
N GLY A 86 -10.72 -7.60 -20.26
CA GLY A 86 -9.44 -8.30 -20.12
C GLY A 86 -8.22 -7.40 -19.87
N TYR A 87 -8.38 -6.07 -19.94
CA TYR A 87 -7.42 -5.12 -19.41
C TYR A 87 -7.32 -5.37 -17.90
N GLY A 88 -6.12 -5.63 -17.36
CA GLY A 88 -5.97 -6.04 -15.95
C GLY A 88 -5.76 -7.55 -15.72
N GLY A 89 -5.77 -8.39 -16.76
CA GLY A 89 -5.44 -9.81 -16.65
C GLY A 89 -3.95 -10.08 -16.38
N SER A 90 -3.62 -11.30 -15.97
CA SER A 90 -2.26 -11.72 -15.55
C SER A 90 -1.16 -11.59 -16.62
N GLY A 91 -1.51 -11.40 -17.90
CA GLY A 91 -0.57 -11.10 -18.98
C GLY A 91 -0.15 -9.63 -19.08
N THR A 92 -0.76 -8.74 -18.28
CA THR A 92 -0.42 -7.31 -18.23
C THR A 92 0.59 -7.07 -17.09
N ALA A 93 1.61 -6.26 -17.33
CA ALA A 93 2.57 -5.90 -16.29
C ALA A 93 1.87 -5.31 -15.07
N ARG A 94 2.24 -5.73 -13.85
CA ARG A 94 1.56 -5.31 -12.60
C ARG A 94 1.46 -3.80 -12.42
N ALA A 95 2.52 -3.06 -12.76
CA ALA A 95 2.50 -1.59 -12.72
C ALA A 95 1.46 -0.96 -13.65
N ALA A 96 1.05 -1.64 -14.73
CA ALA A 96 -0.02 -1.20 -15.62
C ALA A 96 -1.42 -1.69 -15.17
N ARG A 97 -1.49 -2.53 -14.13
CA ARG A 97 -2.74 -3.06 -13.54
C ARG A 97 -3.22 -2.25 -12.33
N LEU A 98 -2.52 -1.18 -11.93
CA LEU A 98 -2.85 -0.42 -10.72
C LEU A 98 -4.31 0.02 -10.68
N GLY A 99 -4.85 0.57 -11.76
CA GLY A 99 -6.25 1.02 -11.78
C GLY A 99 -7.29 -0.08 -11.90
N ALA A 100 -6.90 -1.37 -11.86
CA ALA A 100 -7.81 -2.48 -11.59
C ALA A 100 -8.14 -2.60 -10.09
N HIS A 101 -7.22 -2.14 -9.23
CA HIS A 101 -7.31 -2.24 -7.77
C HIS A 101 -7.29 -0.88 -7.04
N CYS A 102 -7.05 0.21 -7.75
CA CYS A 102 -7.05 1.58 -7.20
C CYS A 102 -8.28 2.38 -7.66
N LEU A 103 -8.72 3.32 -6.83
CA LEU A 103 -9.90 4.16 -7.08
C LEU A 103 -9.57 5.66 -7.13
N ASP A 104 -8.32 6.04 -6.88
CA ASP A 104 -7.84 7.42 -6.91
C ASP A 104 -6.34 7.52 -7.27
N THR A 105 -5.84 8.74 -7.39
CA THR A 105 -4.42 9.06 -7.68
C THR A 105 -3.69 9.68 -6.47
N ALA A 106 -4.30 9.66 -5.28
CA ALA A 106 -3.78 10.27 -4.06
C ALA A 106 -2.91 9.31 -3.23
N THR A 107 -2.97 8.00 -3.52
CA THR A 107 -2.17 6.96 -2.84
C THR A 107 -1.14 6.32 -3.79
N PRO A 108 -0.05 7.03 -4.13
CA PRO A 108 1.00 6.48 -4.99
C PRO A 108 1.71 5.27 -4.35
N ILE A 109 2.20 4.36 -5.19
CA ILE A 109 3.14 3.31 -4.77
C ILE A 109 4.56 3.83 -4.97
N VAL A 110 5.35 3.81 -3.90
CA VAL A 110 6.77 4.14 -3.87
C VAL A 110 7.59 3.00 -3.28
N ALA A 111 8.92 3.12 -3.33
CA ALA A 111 9.82 2.22 -2.62
C ALA A 111 9.42 2.06 -1.14
N GLY A 112 9.33 0.81 -0.68
CA GLY A 112 8.99 0.48 0.71
C GLY A 112 7.49 0.44 1.04
N THR A 113 6.60 0.80 0.10
CA THR A 113 5.14 0.81 0.35
C THR A 113 4.64 -0.55 0.87
N TYR A 114 4.98 -1.65 0.19
CA TYR A 114 4.54 -2.98 0.60
C TYR A 114 5.10 -3.39 1.96
N ALA A 115 6.39 -3.14 2.21
CA ALA A 115 7.03 -3.46 3.47
C ALA A 115 6.36 -2.70 4.65
N ALA A 116 6.05 -1.40 4.47
CA ALA A 116 5.34 -0.61 5.46
C ALA A 116 3.91 -1.12 5.70
N ALA A 117 3.17 -1.45 4.64
CA ALA A 117 1.83 -2.01 4.74
C ALA A 117 1.83 -3.38 5.44
N ARG A 118 2.81 -4.24 5.15
CA ARG A 118 2.99 -5.53 5.83
C ARG A 118 3.28 -5.36 7.32
N ALA A 119 4.19 -4.47 7.69
CA ALA A 119 4.44 -4.16 9.09
C ALA A 119 3.19 -3.63 9.81
N ALA A 120 2.36 -2.81 9.13
CA ALA A 120 1.12 -2.30 9.71
C ALA A 120 0.08 -3.40 10.00
N VAL A 121 -0.02 -4.43 9.14
CA VAL A 121 -0.86 -5.60 9.40
C VAL A 121 -0.40 -6.33 10.67
N ASP A 122 0.90 -6.58 10.80
CA ASP A 122 1.47 -7.28 11.94
C ASP A 122 1.25 -6.50 13.25
N VAL A 123 1.32 -5.15 13.21
CA VAL A 123 0.92 -4.28 14.33
C VAL A 123 -0.56 -4.46 14.69
N ALA A 124 -1.45 -4.41 13.70
CA ALA A 124 -2.89 -4.52 13.93
C ALA A 124 -3.30 -5.89 14.50
N LEU A 125 -2.75 -6.98 13.94
CA LEU A 125 -3.07 -8.33 14.39
C LEU A 125 -2.44 -8.64 15.76
N THR A 126 -1.25 -8.12 16.05
CA THR A 126 -0.67 -8.21 17.40
C THR A 126 -1.58 -7.55 18.43
N ALA A 127 -2.15 -6.39 18.12
CA ALA A 127 -3.10 -5.74 19.01
C ALA A 127 -4.41 -6.55 19.17
N ALA A 128 -4.90 -7.15 18.08
CA ALA A 128 -6.10 -7.99 18.10
C ALA A 128 -5.91 -9.25 18.95
N ASP A 129 -4.72 -9.84 18.97
CA ASP A 129 -4.42 -11.03 19.79
C ASP A 129 -4.38 -10.74 21.31
N LEU A 130 -4.35 -9.46 21.70
CA LEU A 130 -4.27 -9.03 23.10
C LEU A 130 -5.64 -8.69 23.72
N VAL A 131 -6.74 -8.78 22.95
CA VAL A 131 -8.09 -8.42 23.40
C VAL A 131 -9.08 -9.59 23.35
#